data_AF-A0A0L8I9X6-F1
#
_entry.id   AF-A0A0L8I9X6-F1
#
_cell.length_a   1.000
_cell.length_b   1.000
_cell.length_c   1.000
_cell.angle_alpha   90.00
_cell.angle_beta   90.00
_cell.angle_gamma   90.00
#
_symmetry.space_group_name_H-M   'P 1'
#
loop_
_entity.id
_entity.type
_entity.pdbx_description
1 polymer ?
#
loop_
_entity_poly.entity_id
_entity_poly.type
_entity_poly.pdbx_seq_one_letter_code
_entity_poly.pdbx_strand_id
1 'polypeptide(L)'
;MAQNLDDADFGFDMLAPPEKSEATTEKITKDLTKLSKKQKLEIVKKESPELLELFNDLKVKLTEVKDVLLPLQQLLLEEEETVPAQTLAYVQLKLRLTLSYCINVNFYLKLKSDRFPVKNHPIVKRLLQYRNLLKQMQPLDEQFYSEMEMLATCLKSGEEVLFVPVDETDIAPKQQHLSKVPKDEMAETNGEGFIDSNHIDADDEEENNGEDADKKRPITYQMEKNKGLIRYSKKEKANPRVKHRRKFKKAKVRRKGQVRQPMTEMKRYGGELFGIRSGVRHSVKLK
;
A
#
# COMPACT_ATOMS: atom_id res chain seq x y z
N MET A 1 -7.32 -0.77 3.74
CA MET A 1 -7.08 -0.51 5.18
C MET A 1 -5.71 0.13 5.29
N ALA A 2 -5.63 1.45 5.24
CA ALA A 2 -4.43 2.17 5.65
C ALA A 2 -4.62 2.44 7.15
N GLN A 3 -3.86 1.76 8.00
CA GLN A 3 -3.74 2.19 9.39
C GLN A 3 -2.94 3.49 9.34
N ASN A 4 -3.62 4.60 9.63
CA ASN A 4 -2.97 5.88 9.86
C ASN A 4 -2.06 5.71 11.08
N LEU A 5 -0.76 5.82 10.84
CA LEU A 5 0.23 5.98 11.89
C LEU A 5 0.04 7.39 12.45
N ASP A 6 -0.52 7.49 13.65
CA ASP A 6 -0.69 8.77 14.34
C ASP A 6 0.67 9.30 14.82
N ASP A 7 0.77 10.62 15.01
CA ASP A 7 1.96 11.35 15.47
C ASP A 7 2.56 10.80 16.80
N ALA A 8 1.77 10.05 17.57
CA ALA A 8 2.21 9.33 18.76
C ALA A 8 3.23 8.20 18.47
N ASP A 9 3.25 7.63 17.26
CA ASP A 9 4.23 6.62 16.83
C ASP A 9 5.60 7.24 16.43
N PHE A 10 5.68 8.57 16.37
CA PHE A 10 6.91 9.30 16.04
C PHE A 10 7.71 9.75 17.27
N GLY A 11 7.23 9.48 18.49
CA GLY A 11 8.03 9.57 19.71
C GLY A 11 8.74 10.92 19.92
N PHE A 12 8.12 12.02 19.47
CA PHE A 12 8.70 13.36 19.60
C PHE A 12 8.58 13.92 21.03
N ASP A 13 7.80 13.26 21.90
CA ASP A 13 7.62 13.61 23.31
C ASP A 13 8.73 13.05 24.23
N MET A 14 9.72 12.32 23.69
CA MET A 14 10.85 11.77 24.42
C MET A 14 12.17 12.52 24.13
N LEU A 15 12.07 13.81 23.79
CA LEU A 15 13.20 14.75 23.81
C LEU A 15 13.33 15.47 25.18
N ALA A 16 12.81 14.88 26.25
CA ALA A 16 13.35 15.17 27.57
C ALA A 16 14.83 14.72 27.56
N PRO A 17 15.80 15.60 27.84
CA PRO A 17 17.18 15.17 27.98
C PRO A 17 17.21 14.07 29.04
N PRO A 18 17.87 12.92 28.79
CA PRO A 18 17.93 11.87 29.80
C PRO A 18 18.57 12.47 31.05
N GLU A 19 17.88 12.36 32.18
CA GLU A 19 18.50 12.55 33.48
C GLU A 19 19.77 11.70 33.50
N LYS A 20 20.87 12.34 33.84
CA LYS A 20 22.21 11.74 33.86
C LYS A 20 22.23 10.63 34.91
N SER A 21 21.88 9.42 34.54
CA SER A 21 22.30 8.24 35.29
C SER A 21 23.77 7.99 34.94
N GLU A 22 24.64 8.48 35.81
CA GLU A 22 26.09 8.26 35.77
C GLU A 22 26.41 6.77 35.96
N ALA A 23 26.26 5.96 34.91
CA ALA A 23 26.96 4.69 34.80
C ALA A 23 28.36 5.00 34.26
N THR A 24 29.33 5.08 35.15
CA THR A 24 30.76 5.18 34.85
C THR A 24 31.25 3.92 34.13
N THR A 25 30.95 3.78 32.84
CA THR A 25 31.72 2.89 31.97
C THR A 25 33.04 3.57 31.68
N GLU A 26 34.10 3.10 32.33
CA GLU A 26 35.47 3.51 32.02
C GLU A 26 35.71 3.39 30.50
N LYS A 27 35.93 4.53 29.85
CA LYS A 27 36.27 4.59 28.43
C LYS A 27 37.71 4.10 28.27
N ILE A 28 37.90 2.79 28.22
CA ILE A 28 39.18 2.21 27.83
C ILE A 28 39.40 2.58 26.36
N THR A 29 40.27 3.57 26.12
CA THR A 29 40.75 3.92 24.78
C THR A 29 41.66 2.81 24.29
N LYS A 30 41.08 1.76 23.70
CA LYS A 30 41.86 0.76 22.96
C LYS A 30 42.51 1.47 21.77
N ASP A 31 43.83 1.60 21.77
CA ASP A 31 44.57 2.19 20.65
C ASP A 31 44.48 1.29 19.41
N LEU A 32 43.61 1.66 18.47
CA LEU A 32 43.33 0.89 17.25
C LEU A 32 44.35 1.13 16.12
N THR A 33 45.34 2.00 16.32
CA THR A 33 46.31 2.40 15.30
C THR A 33 47.27 1.26 14.93
N LYS A 34 47.59 0.37 15.88
CA LYS A 34 48.53 -0.76 15.71
C LYS A 34 47.90 -2.04 15.18
N LEU A 35 46.57 -2.10 15.00
CA LEU A 35 45.88 -3.30 14.51
C LEU A 35 45.89 -3.38 12.99
N SER A 36 46.12 -4.60 12.48
CA SER A 36 46.01 -4.88 11.04
C SER A 36 44.57 -4.71 10.53
N LYS A 37 44.39 -4.44 9.22
CA LYS A 37 43.05 -4.31 8.60
C LYS A 37 42.17 -5.55 8.85
N LYS A 38 42.77 -6.75 8.89
CA LYS A 38 42.07 -8.01 9.17
C LYS A 38 41.54 -8.08 10.61
N GLN A 39 42.39 -7.73 11.59
CA GLN A 39 41.99 -7.70 13.00
C GLN A 39 40.90 -6.64 13.27
N LYS A 40 40.96 -5.48 12.60
CA LYS A 40 39.90 -4.46 12.69
C LYS A 40 38.56 -4.98 12.20
N LEU A 41 38.57 -5.74 11.10
CA LEU A 41 37.36 -6.34 10.53
C LEU A 41 36.79 -7.44 11.44
N GLU A 42 37.63 -8.24 12.09
CA GLU A 42 37.21 -9.21 13.10
C GLU A 42 36.55 -8.56 14.32
N ILE A 43 37.06 -7.42 14.79
CA ILE A 43 36.44 -6.65 15.88
C ILE A 43 35.04 -6.18 15.45
N VAL A 44 34.90 -5.62 14.24
CA VAL A 44 33.60 -5.20 13.70
C VAL A 44 32.63 -6.39 13.60
N LYS A 45 33.09 -7.56 13.13
CA LYS A 45 32.25 -8.77 13.07
C LYS A 45 31.80 -9.25 14.45
N LYS A 46 32.66 -9.13 15.47
CA LYS A 46 32.31 -9.49 16.86
C LYS A 46 31.31 -8.50 17.48
N GLU A 47 31.44 -7.21 17.19
CA GLU A 47 30.59 -6.16 17.76
C GLU A 47 29.24 -6.01 17.04
N SER A 48 29.22 -6.17 15.72
CA SER A 48 28.01 -6.04 14.90
C SER A 48 28.16 -6.80 13.57
N PRO A 49 27.72 -8.06 13.48
CA PRO A 49 27.78 -8.83 12.24
C PRO A 49 26.84 -8.26 11.16
N GLU A 50 25.69 -7.72 11.55
CA GLU A 50 24.67 -7.11 10.67
C GLU A 50 25.19 -5.93 9.82
N LEU A 51 26.23 -5.26 10.32
CA LEU A 51 26.74 -4.03 9.72
C LEU A 51 27.26 -4.25 8.29
N LEU A 52 27.89 -5.40 8.06
CA LEU A 52 28.49 -5.71 6.76
C LEU A 52 27.42 -5.94 5.69
N GLU A 53 26.33 -6.63 6.05
CA GLU A 53 25.20 -6.85 5.17
C GLU A 53 24.52 -5.52 4.83
N LEU A 54 24.23 -4.69 5.84
CA LEU A 54 23.63 -3.37 5.63
C LEU A 54 24.50 -2.45 4.77
N PHE A 55 25.83 -2.52 4.91
CA PHE A 55 26.74 -1.70 4.13
C PHE A 55 26.80 -2.14 2.66
N ASN A 56 26.77 -3.45 2.40
CA ASN A 56 26.70 -3.96 1.04
C ASN A 56 25.35 -3.62 0.39
N ASP A 57 24.25 -3.81 1.12
CA ASP A 57 22.91 -3.41 0.68
C ASP A 57 22.85 -1.93 0.34
N LEU A 58 23.41 -1.06 1.19
CA LEU A 58 23.46 0.38 0.95
C LEU A 58 24.25 0.71 -0.31
N LYS A 59 25.39 0.06 -0.56
CA LYS A 59 26.16 0.28 -1.80
C LYS A 59 25.35 -0.08 -3.04
N VAL A 60 24.74 -1.25 -3.05
CA VAL A 60 23.92 -1.74 -4.18
C VAL A 60 22.75 -0.80 -4.44
N LYS A 61 22.07 -0.34 -3.38
CA LYS A 61 20.95 0.60 -3.51
C LYS A 61 21.37 2.00 -3.93
N LEU A 62 22.53 2.49 -3.51
CA LEU A 62 23.04 3.77 -3.98
C LEU A 62 23.49 3.73 -5.44
N THR A 63 24.08 2.63 -5.91
CA THR A 63 24.40 2.46 -7.35
C THR A 63 23.12 2.39 -8.17
N GLU A 64 22.10 1.64 -7.73
CA GLU A 64 20.77 1.59 -8.39
C GLU A 64 20.13 2.99 -8.49
N VAL A 65 20.16 3.76 -7.41
CA VAL A 65 19.63 5.12 -7.40
C VAL A 65 20.38 6.04 -8.37
N LYS A 66 21.72 5.98 -8.35
CA LYS A 66 22.57 6.87 -9.15
C LYS A 66 22.51 6.55 -10.64
N ASP A 67 22.57 5.26 -10.99
CA ASP A 67 22.77 4.82 -12.37
C ASP A 67 21.44 4.67 -13.11
N VAL A 68 20.33 4.41 -12.41
CA VAL A 68 19.02 4.11 -13.01
C VAL A 68 17.94 5.10 -12.58
N LEU A 69 17.66 5.21 -11.28
CA LEU A 69 16.44 5.91 -10.83
C LEU A 69 16.52 7.44 -10.97
N LEU A 70 17.68 8.05 -10.74
CA LEU A 70 17.86 9.50 -10.89
C LEU A 70 17.79 9.95 -12.35
N PRO A 71 18.51 9.32 -13.31
CA PRO A 71 18.35 9.64 -14.72
C PRO A 71 16.91 9.47 -15.22
N LEU A 72 16.24 8.39 -14.81
CA LEU A 72 14.84 8.17 -15.17
C LEU A 72 13.95 9.29 -14.63
N GLN A 73 14.12 9.69 -13.37
CA GLN A 73 13.34 10.79 -12.80
C GLN A 73 13.56 12.11 -13.56
N GLN A 74 14.78 12.39 -14.00
CA GLN A 74 15.09 13.62 -14.75
C GLN A 74 14.38 13.63 -16.10
N LEU A 75 14.45 12.54 -16.87
CA LEU A 75 13.70 12.44 -18.14
C LEU A 75 12.19 12.54 -17.92
N LEU A 76 11.68 11.88 -16.90
CA LEU A 76 10.25 11.89 -16.57
C LEU A 76 9.71 13.27 -16.18
N LEU A 77 10.58 14.19 -15.75
CA LEU A 77 10.24 15.59 -15.49
C LEU A 77 10.33 16.46 -16.75
N GLU A 78 11.12 16.04 -17.75
CA GLU A 78 11.25 16.73 -19.03
C GLU A 78 10.14 16.32 -20.01
N GLU A 79 9.71 15.06 -19.96
CA GLU A 79 8.69 14.47 -20.82
C GLU A 79 7.36 14.18 -20.07
N GLU A 80 6.82 15.18 -19.36
CA GLU A 80 5.61 14.98 -18.52
C GLU A 80 4.36 14.55 -19.30
N GLU A 81 4.28 14.83 -20.61
CA GLU A 81 3.08 14.56 -21.42
C GLU A 81 3.08 13.16 -22.06
N THR A 82 4.23 12.50 -22.18
CA THR A 82 4.33 11.26 -22.95
C THR A 82 4.26 10.00 -22.08
N VAL A 83 4.60 10.07 -20.80
CA VAL A 83 4.69 8.85 -19.97
C VAL A 83 3.39 8.60 -19.18
N PRO A 84 2.90 7.34 -19.08
CA PRO A 84 1.76 7.03 -18.23
C PRO A 84 1.97 7.48 -16.78
N ALA A 85 0.96 8.16 -16.22
CA ALA A 85 1.01 8.68 -14.85
C ALA A 85 1.29 7.59 -13.79
N GLN A 86 0.94 6.33 -14.08
CA GLN A 86 1.21 5.19 -13.19
C GLN A 86 2.70 4.86 -13.12
N THR A 87 3.40 4.88 -14.26
CA THR A 87 4.84 4.64 -14.37
C THR A 87 5.63 5.75 -13.68
N LEU A 88 5.21 7.00 -13.87
CA LEU A 88 5.78 8.15 -13.14
C LEU A 88 5.64 7.98 -11.63
N ALA A 89 4.43 7.70 -11.15
CA ALA A 89 4.16 7.48 -9.74
C ALA A 89 4.97 6.29 -9.18
N TYR A 90 5.14 5.24 -9.97
CA TYR A 90 5.94 4.08 -9.62
C TYR A 90 7.42 4.43 -9.42
N VAL A 91 8.04 5.10 -10.40
CA VAL A 91 9.45 5.51 -10.33
C VAL A 91 9.69 6.44 -9.15
N GLN A 92 8.81 7.42 -8.93
CA GLN A 92 8.87 8.32 -7.78
C GLN A 92 8.76 7.57 -6.44
N LEU A 93 7.83 6.62 -6.35
CA LEU A 93 7.66 5.77 -5.16
C LEU A 93 8.92 4.94 -4.89
N LYS A 94 9.44 4.26 -5.92
CA LYS A 94 10.63 3.39 -5.82
C LYS A 94 11.86 4.20 -5.40
N LEU A 95 12.05 5.37 -5.98
CA LEU A 95 13.13 6.29 -5.59
C LEU A 95 12.98 6.75 -4.14
N ARG A 96 11.81 7.28 -3.77
CA ARG A 96 11.55 7.77 -2.40
C ARG A 96 11.75 6.69 -1.35
N LEU A 97 11.27 5.47 -1.62
CA LEU A 97 11.42 4.34 -0.71
C LEU A 97 12.88 3.93 -0.55
N THR A 98 13.62 3.82 -1.66
CA THR A 98 15.03 3.42 -1.67
C THR A 98 15.90 4.46 -0.95
N LEU A 99 15.71 5.75 -1.24
CA LEU A 99 16.39 6.83 -0.53
C LEU A 99 16.08 6.84 0.96
N SER A 100 14.81 6.65 1.34
CA SER A 100 14.41 6.57 2.75
C SER A 100 15.10 5.42 3.46
N TYR A 101 15.21 4.24 2.83
CA TYR A 101 15.98 3.13 3.36
C TYR A 101 17.45 3.50 3.55
N CYS A 102 18.10 4.08 2.53
CA CYS A 102 19.49 4.51 2.59
C CYS A 102 19.75 5.51 3.72
N ILE A 103 18.85 6.49 3.93
CA ILE A 103 18.97 7.46 5.03
C ILE A 103 18.92 6.77 6.39
N ASN A 104 17.99 5.83 6.59
CA ASN A 104 17.89 5.10 7.85
C ASN A 104 19.10 4.19 8.10
N VAL A 105 19.66 3.57 7.06
CA VAL A 105 20.91 2.80 7.17
C VAL A 105 22.06 3.74 7.54
N ASN A 106 22.21 4.89 6.88
CA ASN A 106 23.24 5.88 7.22
C ASN A 106 23.12 6.36 8.67
N PHE A 107 21.90 6.58 9.15
CA PHE A 107 21.67 6.95 10.54
C PHE A 107 22.07 5.82 11.51
N TYR A 108 21.84 4.55 11.15
CA TYR A 108 22.32 3.40 11.93
C TYR A 108 23.85 3.35 11.98
N LEU A 109 24.52 3.57 10.83
CA LEU A 109 25.97 3.65 10.74
C LEU A 109 26.52 4.77 11.62
N LYS A 110 25.85 5.93 11.63
CA LYS A 110 26.23 7.09 12.46
C LYS A 110 26.10 6.79 13.97
N LEU A 111 25.01 6.14 14.39
CA LEU A 111 24.86 5.72 15.79
C LEU A 111 25.96 4.73 16.22
N LYS A 112 26.32 3.80 15.31
CA LYS A 112 27.42 2.85 15.55
C LYS A 112 28.79 3.52 15.59
N SER A 113 29.05 4.54 14.75
CA SER A 113 30.30 5.29 14.81
C SER A 113 30.47 6.04 16.13
N ASP A 114 29.35 6.56 16.66
CA ASP A 114 29.32 7.30 17.93
C ASP A 114 29.28 6.36 19.15
N ARG A 115 29.36 5.04 18.93
CA ARG A 115 29.30 3.97 19.95
C ARG A 115 28.02 3.99 20.79
N PHE A 116 26.93 4.50 20.22
CA PHE A 116 25.64 4.49 20.90
C PHE A 116 25.03 3.08 20.91
N PRO A 117 24.41 2.63 22.01
CA PRO A 117 23.79 1.31 22.07
C PRO A 117 22.53 1.26 21.18
N VAL A 118 22.58 0.45 20.12
CA VAL A 118 21.51 0.43 19.09
C VAL A 118 20.41 -0.61 19.35
N LYS A 119 20.61 -1.57 20.26
CA LYS A 119 19.67 -2.70 20.47
C LYS A 119 18.24 -2.27 20.77
N ASN A 120 18.06 -1.20 21.56
CA ASN A 120 16.75 -0.70 21.98
C ASN A 120 16.29 0.54 21.20
N HIS A 121 17.03 0.93 20.16
CA HIS A 121 16.73 2.16 19.42
C HIS A 121 15.65 1.90 18.34
N PRO A 122 14.67 2.80 18.14
CA PRO A 122 13.57 2.60 17.18
C PRO A 122 14.05 2.43 15.73
N ILE A 123 15.27 2.84 15.42
CA ILE A 123 15.88 2.68 14.10
C ILE A 123 15.89 1.23 13.61
N VAL A 124 16.10 0.27 14.51
CA VAL A 124 16.12 -1.16 14.13
C VAL A 124 14.73 -1.59 13.64
N LYS A 125 13.68 -1.12 14.32
CA LYS A 125 12.28 -1.33 13.90
C LYS A 125 12.02 -0.67 12.55
N ARG A 126 12.51 0.57 12.35
CA ARG A 126 12.36 1.31 11.08
C ARG A 126 13.07 0.59 9.92
N LEU A 127 14.29 0.11 10.11
CA LEU A 127 15.02 -0.65 9.09
C LEU A 127 14.27 -1.92 8.67
N LEU A 128 13.70 -2.65 9.64
CA LEU A 128 12.88 -3.82 9.36
C LEU A 128 11.60 -3.45 8.58
N GLN A 129 10.94 -2.34 8.95
CA GLN A 129 9.79 -1.82 8.20
C GLN A 129 10.15 -1.52 6.74
N TYR A 130 11.24 -0.79 6.50
CA TYR A 130 11.67 -0.49 5.12
C TYR A 130 12.05 -1.75 4.34
N ARG A 131 12.70 -2.73 4.97
CA ARG A 131 13.00 -4.03 4.32
C ARG A 131 11.72 -4.77 3.92
N ASN A 132 10.69 -4.74 4.76
CA ASN A 132 9.39 -5.33 4.45
C ASN A 132 8.67 -4.58 3.31
N LEU A 133 8.72 -3.24 3.31
CA LEU A 133 8.15 -2.43 2.24
C LEU A 133 8.85 -2.70 0.90
N LEU A 134 10.19 -2.80 0.91
CA LEU A 134 10.96 -3.16 -0.29
C LEU A 134 10.59 -4.56 -0.81
N LYS A 135 10.32 -5.52 0.09
CA LYS A 135 9.83 -6.85 -0.31
C LYS A 135 8.43 -6.79 -0.94
N GLN A 136 7.55 -5.95 -0.41
CA GLN A 136 6.20 -5.74 -0.96
C GLN A 136 6.19 -5.04 -2.32
N MET A 137 7.25 -4.31 -2.65
CA MET A 137 7.42 -3.65 -3.95
C MET A 137 7.85 -4.59 -5.07
N GLN A 138 8.48 -5.74 -4.77
CA GLN A 138 8.94 -6.71 -5.78
C GLN A 138 7.89 -7.12 -6.84
N PRO A 139 6.62 -7.42 -6.51
CA PRO A 139 5.63 -7.74 -7.53
C PRO A 139 5.32 -6.56 -8.46
N LEU A 140 5.48 -5.31 -8.00
CA LEU A 140 5.32 -4.13 -8.83
C LEU A 140 6.56 -3.92 -9.72
N ASP A 141 7.75 -4.24 -9.21
CA ASP A 141 8.98 -4.23 -10.02
C ASP A 141 8.85 -5.13 -11.26
N GLU A 142 8.21 -6.31 -11.12
CA GLU A 142 7.95 -7.22 -12.24
C GLU A 142 6.94 -6.67 -13.24
N GLN A 143 5.89 -5.98 -12.77
CA GLN A 143 4.86 -5.39 -13.63
C GLN A 143 5.41 -4.24 -14.48
N PHE A 144 6.21 -3.37 -13.87
CA PHE A 144 6.77 -2.18 -14.53
C PHE A 144 8.14 -2.45 -15.18
N TYR A 145 8.64 -3.68 -15.17
CA TYR A 145 9.97 -4.03 -15.68
C TYR A 145 10.14 -3.64 -17.16
N SER A 146 9.17 -4.01 -18.00
CA SER A 146 9.22 -3.71 -19.44
C SER A 146 9.19 -2.21 -19.71
N GLU A 147 8.37 -1.45 -18.98
CA GLU A 147 8.28 0.00 -19.13
C GLU A 147 9.58 0.69 -18.70
N MET A 148 10.19 0.23 -17.60
CA MET A 148 11.49 0.74 -17.15
C MET A 148 12.62 0.41 -18.13
N GLU A 149 12.62 -0.79 -18.74
CA GLU A 149 13.60 -1.14 -19.76
C GLU A 149 13.45 -0.28 -21.01
N MET A 150 12.22 -0.05 -21.47
CA MET A 150 11.95 0.87 -22.59
C MET A 150 12.49 2.27 -22.29
N LEU A 151 12.15 2.84 -21.13
CA LEU A 151 12.67 4.14 -20.70
C LEU A 151 14.20 4.13 -20.56
N ALA A 152 14.80 3.04 -20.09
CA ALA A 152 16.25 2.89 -19.97
C ALA A 152 16.96 2.75 -21.33
N THR A 153 16.29 2.20 -22.34
CA THR A 153 16.81 2.19 -23.73
C THR A 153 16.71 3.57 -24.36
N CYS A 154 15.61 4.28 -24.16
CA CYS A 154 15.44 5.67 -24.62
C CYS A 154 16.48 6.60 -23.99
N LEU A 155 16.80 6.43 -22.70
CA LEU A 155 17.93 7.10 -22.04
C LEU A 155 19.27 6.94 -22.77
N LYS A 156 19.49 5.79 -23.43
CA LYS A 156 20.74 5.49 -24.14
C LYS A 156 20.73 5.95 -25.59
N SER A 157 19.58 5.94 -26.25
CA SER A 157 19.43 6.37 -27.66
C SER A 157 19.18 7.87 -27.81
N GLY A 158 18.68 8.55 -26.78
CA GLY A 158 18.36 9.99 -26.83
C GLY A 158 17.15 10.32 -27.72
N GLU A 159 16.24 9.38 -27.90
CA GLU A 159 15.02 9.53 -28.71
C GLU A 159 13.78 9.77 -27.83
N GLU A 160 12.89 10.65 -28.29
CA GLU A 160 11.64 11.01 -27.62
C GLU A 160 10.70 9.80 -27.48
N VAL A 161 10.18 9.59 -26.28
CA VAL A 161 9.28 8.49 -26.01
C VAL A 161 7.86 8.86 -26.47
N LEU A 162 7.36 8.22 -27.53
CA LEU A 162 5.94 8.27 -27.86
C LEU A 162 5.25 7.02 -27.28
N PHE A 163 4.70 7.12 -26.06
CA PHE A 163 3.66 6.17 -25.67
C PHE A 163 2.37 6.56 -26.40
N VAL A 164 2.02 5.79 -27.43
CA VAL A 164 0.67 5.85 -27.97
C VAL A 164 -0.27 5.31 -26.89
N PRO A 165 -1.26 6.07 -26.41
CA PRO A 165 -2.28 5.52 -25.54
C PRO A 165 -3.00 4.44 -26.34
N VAL A 166 -2.80 3.17 -25.98
CA VAL A 166 -3.66 2.10 -26.45
C VAL A 166 -5.01 2.37 -25.83
N ASP A 167 -5.96 2.85 -26.64
CA ASP A 167 -7.36 3.02 -26.27
C ASP A 167 -7.83 1.75 -25.55
N GLU A 168 -8.49 1.92 -24.40
CA GLU A 168 -8.95 0.84 -23.51
C GLU A 168 -10.02 -0.10 -24.15
N THR A 169 -10.18 -0.13 -25.47
CA THR A 169 -11.22 -0.90 -26.18
C THR A 169 -10.79 -2.23 -26.78
N ASP A 170 -9.50 -2.61 -26.78
CA ASP A 170 -9.06 -3.90 -27.37
C ASP A 170 -8.25 -4.80 -26.42
N ILE A 171 -8.62 -4.85 -25.14
CA ILE A 171 -8.15 -5.91 -24.22
C ILE A 171 -9.32 -6.85 -23.91
N ALA A 172 -9.53 -7.81 -24.80
CA ALA A 172 -10.19 -9.06 -24.43
C ALA A 172 -9.51 -9.65 -23.19
N PRO A 173 -10.25 -10.19 -22.20
CA PRO A 173 -9.66 -10.69 -20.97
C PRO A 173 -8.66 -11.82 -21.28
N LYS A 174 -7.41 -11.61 -20.88
CA LYS A 174 -6.30 -12.58 -20.97
C LYS A 174 -6.74 -13.98 -20.52
N GLN A 175 -6.78 -14.94 -21.45
CA GLN A 175 -6.43 -16.32 -21.14
C GLN A 175 -4.95 -16.49 -21.47
N GLN A 176 -4.11 -16.35 -20.46
CA GLN A 176 -2.74 -16.83 -20.53
C GLN A 176 -2.78 -18.36 -20.58
N HIS A 177 -2.67 -18.93 -21.78
CA HIS A 177 -2.34 -20.33 -21.96
C HIS A 177 -0.91 -20.57 -21.47
N LEU A 178 -0.76 -20.98 -20.22
CA LEU A 178 0.40 -21.72 -19.75
C LEU A 178 0.23 -23.18 -20.20
N SER A 179 0.78 -23.54 -21.35
CA SER A 179 0.98 -24.94 -21.71
C SER A 179 2.32 -25.42 -21.16
N LYS A 180 2.27 -26.33 -20.20
CA LYS A 180 3.24 -27.43 -20.00
C LYS A 180 2.76 -28.34 -18.87
N VAL A 181 2.19 -29.47 -19.24
CA VAL A 181 2.30 -30.72 -18.46
C VAL A 181 2.53 -31.84 -19.47
N PRO A 182 3.58 -32.67 -19.28
CA PRO A 182 3.55 -34.04 -19.73
C PRO A 182 3.48 -34.96 -18.50
N LYS A 183 2.50 -35.86 -18.50
CA LYS A 183 2.61 -37.24 -18.00
C LYS A 183 1.30 -37.99 -18.28
N ASP A 184 1.43 -38.98 -19.15
CA ASP A 184 0.52 -40.09 -19.32
C ASP A 184 0.39 -40.88 -18.01
N GLU A 185 -0.82 -41.35 -17.71
CA GLU A 185 -1.10 -42.71 -17.24
C GLU A 185 -2.63 -42.96 -17.15
N MET A 186 -2.98 -44.22 -17.39
CA MET A 186 -4.27 -44.74 -17.83
C MET A 186 -5.25 -45.03 -16.69
N ALA A 187 -6.56 -45.00 -16.95
CA ALA A 187 -7.53 -45.91 -16.33
C ALA A 187 -8.89 -45.86 -17.05
N GLU A 188 -9.26 -46.99 -17.64
CA GLU A 188 -10.61 -47.35 -18.07
C GLU A 188 -11.54 -47.51 -16.85
N THR A 189 -12.84 -47.29 -17.02
CA THR A 189 -13.88 -48.30 -16.69
C THR A 189 -15.27 -47.84 -17.14
N ASN A 190 -15.96 -48.78 -17.78
CA ASN A 190 -17.34 -48.72 -18.23
C ASN A 190 -18.32 -48.84 -17.06
N GLY A 191 -19.55 -48.34 -17.23
CA GLY A 191 -20.65 -48.55 -16.29
C GLY A 191 -21.96 -47.94 -16.77
N GLU A 192 -22.66 -48.69 -17.63
CA GLU A 192 -23.97 -48.39 -18.23
C GLU A 192 -25.11 -48.28 -17.19
N GLY A 193 -26.13 -47.47 -17.52
CA GLY A 193 -27.34 -47.26 -16.73
C GLY A 193 -28.46 -46.58 -17.52
N PHE A 194 -28.99 -47.32 -18.51
CA PHE A 194 -30.33 -47.32 -19.12
C PHE A 194 -31.40 -46.34 -18.52
N ILE A 195 -31.77 -45.26 -19.24
CA ILE A 195 -33.01 -44.99 -20.02
C ILE A 195 -34.35 -45.13 -19.27
N ASP A 196 -35.06 -43.99 -19.10
CA ASP A 196 -36.48 -43.92 -19.47
C ASP A 196 -36.78 -42.57 -20.15
N SER A 197 -37.80 -42.63 -20.99
CA SER A 197 -37.95 -42.05 -22.32
C SER A 197 -38.95 -40.88 -22.36
N ASN A 198 -38.75 -39.99 -23.34
CA ASN A 198 -39.76 -39.36 -24.22
C ASN A 198 -39.52 -37.86 -24.46
N HIS A 199 -38.88 -37.51 -25.58
CA HIS A 199 -39.55 -36.92 -26.75
C HIS A 199 -38.48 -36.64 -27.82
N ILE A 200 -38.55 -37.35 -28.94
CA ILE A 200 -37.97 -36.91 -30.21
C ILE A 200 -39.09 -36.14 -30.92
N ASP A 201 -38.75 -34.95 -31.36
CA ASP A 201 -39.29 -34.16 -32.47
C ASP A 201 -38.52 -32.83 -32.37
N ALA A 202 -38.00 -32.17 -33.39
CA ALA A 202 -37.73 -32.42 -34.79
C ALA A 202 -36.83 -31.20 -35.16
N ASP A 203 -35.94 -31.34 -36.14
CA ASP A 203 -35.35 -30.18 -36.79
C ASP A 203 -36.47 -29.23 -37.25
N ASP A 204 -36.46 -28.00 -36.76
CA ASP A 204 -37.07 -26.86 -37.44
C ASP A 204 -36.01 -25.78 -37.58
N GLU A 205 -35.23 -25.93 -38.65
CA GLU A 205 -34.81 -24.78 -39.42
C GLU A 205 -36.07 -24.08 -39.95
N GLU A 206 -36.47 -22.98 -39.31
CA GLU A 206 -37.21 -21.94 -40.01
C GLU A 206 -36.31 -20.71 -40.18
N GLU A 207 -35.57 -20.70 -41.28
CA GLU A 207 -35.54 -19.49 -42.09
C GLU A 207 -36.98 -19.24 -42.57
N ASN A 208 -37.58 -18.13 -42.13
CA ASN A 208 -38.52 -17.43 -42.99
C ASN A 208 -38.18 -15.95 -43.03
N ASN A 209 -37.64 -15.60 -44.19
CA ASN A 209 -37.52 -14.25 -44.72
C ASN A 209 -38.89 -13.56 -44.80
N GLY A 210 -38.91 -12.24 -44.64
CA GLY A 210 -40.03 -11.42 -45.12
C GLY A 210 -40.45 -10.32 -44.16
N GLU A 211 -39.82 -9.16 -44.33
CA GLU A 211 -40.50 -7.87 -44.50
C GLU A 211 -41.83 -7.66 -43.74
N ASP A 212 -41.71 -7.19 -42.50
CA ASP A 212 -42.67 -6.25 -41.92
C ASP A 212 -41.84 -5.14 -41.25
N ALA A 213 -41.48 -4.12 -42.02
CA ALA A 213 -40.61 -3.02 -41.60
C ALA A 213 -41.18 -2.14 -40.46
N ASP A 214 -42.40 -2.44 -39.98
CA ASP A 214 -43.09 -1.67 -38.93
C ASP A 214 -43.33 -2.43 -37.62
N LYS A 215 -42.92 -3.71 -37.49
CA LYS A 215 -43.06 -4.44 -36.22
C LYS A 215 -41.76 -4.44 -35.44
N LYS A 216 -41.77 -3.76 -34.29
CA LYS A 216 -40.63 -3.69 -33.37
C LYS A 216 -40.26 -5.11 -32.87
N ARG A 217 -38.99 -5.48 -33.03
CA ARG A 217 -38.44 -6.74 -32.51
C ARG A 217 -38.74 -6.91 -31.00
N PRO A 218 -39.09 -8.12 -30.54
CA PRO A 218 -39.26 -8.37 -29.11
C PRO A 218 -37.94 -8.16 -28.36
N ILE A 219 -38.05 -7.75 -27.09
CA ILE A 219 -36.88 -7.55 -26.24
C ILE A 219 -36.27 -8.92 -25.88
N THR A 220 -34.96 -9.07 -26.07
CA THR A 220 -34.25 -10.27 -25.62
C THR A 220 -33.95 -10.16 -24.12
N TYR A 221 -33.86 -11.31 -23.46
CA TYR A 221 -33.56 -11.41 -22.03
C TYR A 221 -32.25 -10.69 -21.62
N GLN A 222 -31.26 -10.68 -22.51
CA GLN A 222 -30.00 -9.96 -22.30
C GLN A 222 -30.21 -8.43 -22.32
N MET A 223 -31.08 -7.92 -23.21
CA MET A 223 -31.42 -6.50 -23.27
C MET A 223 -32.24 -6.05 -22.05
N GLU A 224 -33.12 -6.89 -21.51
CA GLU A 224 -33.90 -6.59 -20.30
C GLU A 224 -33.02 -6.46 -19.04
N LYS A 225 -31.97 -7.29 -18.93
CA LYS A 225 -31.05 -7.26 -17.80
C LYS A 225 -30.10 -6.07 -17.81
N ASN A 226 -29.81 -5.52 -18.98
CA ASN A 226 -28.91 -4.38 -19.14
C ASN A 226 -29.65 -3.08 -18.76
N LYS A 227 -29.79 -2.83 -17.46
CA LYS A 227 -30.48 -1.64 -16.91
C LYS A 227 -29.73 -0.31 -17.07
N GLY A 228 -28.67 -0.26 -17.88
CA GLY A 228 -27.86 0.93 -18.19
C GLY A 228 -27.12 1.54 -16.99
N LEU A 229 -26.66 2.79 -17.15
CA LEU A 229 -26.00 3.58 -16.09
C LEU A 229 -27.02 4.02 -15.02
N ILE A 230 -27.35 3.12 -14.09
CA ILE A 230 -28.16 3.49 -12.93
C ILE A 230 -27.31 4.31 -11.96
N ARG A 231 -27.80 5.49 -11.55
CA ARG A 231 -27.18 6.28 -10.46
C ARG A 231 -27.06 5.42 -9.20
N TYR A 232 -25.85 5.31 -8.66
CA TYR A 232 -25.64 4.60 -7.41
C TYR A 232 -26.47 5.20 -6.27
N SER A 233 -27.36 4.39 -5.68
CA SER A 233 -28.14 4.74 -4.51
C SER A 233 -27.73 3.86 -3.33
N LYS A 234 -27.45 4.49 -2.19
CA LYS A 234 -27.10 3.77 -0.95
C LYS A 234 -28.29 2.90 -0.54
N LYS A 235 -28.04 1.63 -0.20
CA LYS A 235 -29.06 0.65 0.24
C LYS A 235 -29.97 1.17 1.37
N GLU A 236 -29.46 2.07 2.23
CA GLU A 236 -30.22 2.72 3.31
C GLU A 236 -31.34 3.65 2.84
N LYS A 237 -31.23 4.20 1.63
CA LYS A 237 -32.25 5.06 1.02
C LYS A 237 -33.35 4.24 0.33
N ALA A 238 -33.11 2.96 0.05
CA ALA A 238 -34.07 2.07 -0.61
C ALA A 238 -35.28 1.76 0.28
N ASN A 239 -35.07 1.62 1.60
CA ASN A 239 -36.16 1.39 2.54
C ASN A 239 -36.51 2.70 3.30
N PRO A 240 -37.72 3.26 3.12
CA PRO A 240 -38.10 4.52 3.75
C PRO A 240 -38.04 4.45 5.29
N ARG A 241 -38.42 3.31 5.88
CA ARG A 241 -38.39 3.12 7.35
C ARG A 241 -36.96 3.19 7.90
N VAL A 242 -36.00 2.58 7.21
CA VAL A 242 -34.57 2.60 7.61
C VAL A 242 -34.00 4.01 7.46
N LYS A 243 -34.32 4.70 6.35
CA LYS A 243 -33.93 6.10 6.12
C LYS A 243 -34.43 7.02 7.23
N HIS A 244 -35.71 6.94 7.60
CA HIS A 244 -36.29 7.77 8.65
C HIS A 244 -35.72 7.44 10.04
N ARG A 245 -35.50 6.16 10.36
CA ARG A 245 -34.84 5.74 11.61
C ARG A 245 -33.45 6.33 11.75
N ARG A 246 -32.63 6.28 10.68
CA ARG A 246 -31.28 6.86 10.68
C ARG A 246 -31.30 8.38 10.73
N LYS A 247 -32.23 9.04 10.03
CA LYS A 247 -32.43 10.50 10.10
C LYS A 247 -32.75 10.94 11.53
N PHE A 248 -33.65 10.23 12.21
CA PHE A 248 -34.01 10.49 13.60
C PHE A 248 -32.82 10.27 14.55
N LYS A 249 -32.09 9.15 14.43
CA LYS A 249 -30.90 8.88 15.25
C LYS A 249 -29.85 9.98 15.12
N LYS A 250 -29.54 10.41 13.88
CA LYS A 250 -28.59 11.51 13.61
C LYS A 250 -29.06 12.83 14.21
N ALA A 251 -30.35 13.17 14.06
CA ALA A 251 -30.93 14.37 14.64
C ALA A 251 -30.85 14.37 16.19
N LYS A 252 -31.09 13.21 16.83
CA LYS A 252 -30.98 13.04 18.28
C LYS A 252 -29.54 13.27 18.77
N VAL A 253 -28.54 12.74 18.07
CA VAL A 253 -27.12 12.97 18.38
C VAL A 253 -26.76 14.44 18.22
N ARG A 254 -27.15 15.08 17.10
CA ARG A 254 -26.89 16.51 16.86
C ARG A 254 -27.51 17.39 17.94
N ARG A 255 -28.74 17.11 18.36
CA ARG A 255 -29.41 17.82 19.45
C ARG A 255 -28.65 17.67 20.76
N LYS A 256 -28.17 16.47 21.10
CA LYS A 256 -27.37 16.22 22.32
C LYS A 256 -26.01 16.93 22.31
N GLY A 257 -25.42 17.14 21.13
CA GLY A 257 -24.20 17.91 20.97
C GLY A 257 -24.40 19.42 21.15
N GLN A 258 -25.52 19.96 20.64
CA GLN A 258 -25.83 21.40 20.73
C GLN A 258 -26.37 21.81 22.10
N VAL A 259 -27.20 20.97 22.71
CA VAL A 259 -27.79 21.22 24.03
C VAL A 259 -27.58 19.97 24.88
N ARG A 260 -26.75 20.09 25.92
CA ARG A 260 -26.61 19.03 26.92
C ARG A 260 -27.92 18.91 27.69
N GLN A 261 -28.42 17.68 27.80
CA GLN A 261 -29.60 17.42 28.62
C GLN A 261 -29.24 17.61 30.09
N PRO A 262 -30.13 18.19 30.92
CA PRO A 262 -29.91 18.26 32.36
C PRO A 262 -29.79 16.83 32.90
N MET A 263 -28.73 16.57 33.67
CA MET A 263 -28.51 15.28 34.30
C MET A 263 -28.99 15.38 35.74
N THR A 264 -29.86 14.47 36.16
CA THR A 264 -30.31 14.40 37.55
C THR A 264 -29.27 13.70 38.39
N GLU A 265 -28.90 14.29 39.53
CA GLU A 265 -28.01 13.67 40.50
C GLU A 265 -28.70 12.47 41.15
N MET A 266 -28.25 11.24 40.87
CA MET A 266 -28.76 10.05 41.57
C MET A 266 -28.11 9.84 42.95
N LYS A 267 -26.97 10.50 43.22
CA LYS A 267 -26.24 10.44 44.50
C LYS A 267 -25.68 11.82 44.84
N ARG A 268 -25.58 12.11 46.14
CA ARG A 268 -25.23 13.44 46.71
C ARG A 268 -23.82 13.92 46.38
N TYR A 269 -22.87 13.01 46.12
CA TYR A 269 -21.57 13.31 45.51
C TYR A 269 -20.98 12.02 44.93
N GLY A 270 -20.76 11.97 43.61
CA GLY A 270 -20.18 10.81 42.91
C GLY A 270 -18.83 11.09 42.24
N GLY A 271 -18.25 12.27 42.49
CA GLY A 271 -17.13 12.80 41.71
C GLY A 271 -17.56 13.33 40.34
N GLU A 272 -16.60 13.80 39.55
CA GLU A 272 -16.83 14.28 38.19
C GLU A 272 -16.88 13.13 37.18
N LEU A 273 -18.07 12.82 36.65
CA LEU A 273 -18.28 11.69 35.72
C LEU A 273 -17.37 11.71 34.47
N PHE A 274 -16.94 12.90 34.03
CA PHE A 274 -16.13 13.10 32.82
C PHE A 274 -14.72 13.64 33.11
N GLY A 275 -14.34 13.75 34.40
CA GLY A 275 -13.06 14.26 34.85
C GLY A 275 -12.87 15.78 34.71
N ILE A 276 -11.94 16.32 35.51
CA ILE A 276 -11.55 17.74 35.47
C ILE A 276 -10.70 17.97 34.23
N ARG A 277 -11.14 18.84 33.32
CA ARG A 277 -10.31 19.27 32.18
C ARG A 277 -9.29 20.31 32.66
N SER A 278 -8.10 19.84 33.05
CA SER A 278 -7.01 20.64 33.62
C SER A 278 -6.57 21.86 32.79
N GLY A 279 -6.77 21.82 31.47
CA GLY A 279 -6.41 22.92 30.57
C GLY A 279 -7.43 24.06 30.44
N VAL A 280 -8.61 23.98 31.07
CA VAL A 280 -9.64 25.03 30.96
C VAL A 280 -9.74 25.81 32.28
N ARG A 281 -9.35 27.09 32.26
CA ARG A 281 -9.40 27.98 33.42
C ARG A 281 -10.58 28.96 33.30
N HIS A 282 -11.60 28.78 34.14
CA HIS A 282 -12.79 29.65 34.21
C HIS A 282 -12.70 30.74 35.29
N SER A 283 -11.52 31.31 35.53
CA SER A 283 -11.37 32.38 36.53
C SER A 283 -11.84 33.73 35.96
N VAL A 284 -12.72 34.43 36.68
CA VAL A 284 -13.06 35.84 36.41
C VAL A 284 -12.02 36.72 37.11
N LYS A 285 -11.44 37.70 36.40
CA LYS A 285 -10.54 38.68 37.02
C LYS A 285 -11.36 39.64 37.87
N LEU A 286 -11.05 39.70 39.17
CA LEU A 286 -11.52 40.77 40.04
C LEU A 286 -10.76 42.05 39.68
N LYS A 287 -11.49 43.16 39.53
CA LYS A 287 -10.90 44.50 39.36
C LYS A 287 -10.45 45.04 40.71
#